data_AF-A0A657LUN2-F1
#
_entry.id   AF-A0A657LUN2-F1
#
_cell.length_a   1.000
_cell.length_b   1.000
_cell.length_c   1.000
_cell.angle_alpha   90.00
_cell.angle_beta   90.00
_cell.angle_gamma   90.00
#
_symmetry.space_group_name_H-M   'P 1'
#
loop_
_entity.id
_entity.type
_entity.pdbx_description
1 polymer ?
#
loop_
_entity_poly.entity_id
_entity_poly.type
_entity_poly.pdbx_seq_one_letter_code
_entity_poly.pdbx_strand_id
1 'polypeptide(L)'
;MAKCINGLLDAGLMIPIAVSETDAIDLYREALSETPIEGLRKMFFKMKRGGYSKHLAFLPNPSEMAAIANSEAQSLREDRGRISERARMVRENAQMKTMAGRHAPLKDIVTSATIRADELSRVGWYFVEKCPSQESWVNRAKKGLPTGSVFLWAIGEIWAPPSRPALQEPEIPNEGFETADQEHAA
;
A
#
# COMPACT_ATOMS: atom_id res chain seq x y z
N MET A 1 -20.14 30.94 22.18
CA MET A 1 -19.90 31.91 21.11
C MET A 1 -19.51 33.28 21.63
N ALA A 2 -20.34 33.96 22.43
CA ALA A 2 -19.98 35.28 23.00
C ALA A 2 -18.60 35.32 23.68
N LYS A 3 -18.26 34.29 24.48
CA LYS A 3 -16.92 34.15 25.10
C LYS A 3 -15.77 34.05 24.10
N CYS A 4 -16.01 33.48 22.91
CA CYS A 4 -15.00 33.36 21.87
C CYS A 4 -14.80 34.72 21.19
N ILE A 5 -15.89 35.36 20.75
CA ILE A 5 -15.83 36.69 20.12
C ILE A 5 -15.14 37.69 21.07
N ASN A 6 -15.53 37.74 22.34
CA ASN A 6 -14.85 38.57 23.34
C ASN A 6 -13.37 38.22 23.48
N GLY A 7 -13.03 36.94 23.49
CA GLY A 7 -11.63 36.50 23.52
C GLY A 7 -10.82 36.79 22.24
N LEU A 8 -11.44 37.19 21.13
CA LEU A 8 -10.77 37.73 19.93
C LEU A 8 -10.64 39.26 20.02
N LEU A 9 -11.63 39.95 20.57
CA LEU A 9 -11.55 41.38 20.89
C LEU A 9 -10.43 41.64 21.90
N ASP A 10 -10.34 40.82 22.95
CA ASP A 10 -9.25 40.85 23.95
C ASP A 10 -7.87 40.56 23.34
N ALA A 11 -7.84 39.84 22.21
CA ALA A 11 -6.61 39.56 21.46
C ALA A 11 -6.21 40.70 20.51
N GLY A 12 -6.95 41.82 20.51
CA GLY A 12 -6.65 43.03 19.74
C GLY A 12 -7.31 43.08 18.36
N LEU A 13 -8.25 42.18 18.03
CA LEU A 13 -9.01 42.29 16.79
C LEU A 13 -10.17 43.28 16.96
N MET A 14 -10.36 44.16 15.97
CA MET A 14 -11.48 45.11 15.97
C MET A 14 -12.69 44.57 15.19
N ILE A 15 -13.88 45.00 15.60
CA ILE A 15 -15.13 44.72 14.86
C ILE A 15 -15.09 45.51 13.53
N PRO A 16 -15.45 44.90 12.40
CA PRO A 16 -15.57 45.61 11.13
C PRO A 16 -16.57 46.77 11.21
N ILE A 17 -16.26 47.88 10.56
CA ILE A 17 -17.12 49.08 10.49
C ILE A 17 -18.51 48.78 9.91
N ALA A 18 -18.62 47.71 9.12
CA ALA A 18 -19.87 47.26 8.51
C ALA A 18 -20.86 46.58 9.51
N VAL A 19 -20.44 46.32 10.74
CA VAL A 19 -21.24 45.64 11.76
C VAL A 19 -21.45 46.58 12.96
N SER A 20 -22.70 46.80 13.37
CA SER A 20 -22.99 47.60 14.57
C SER A 20 -22.41 46.91 15.81
N GLU A 21 -21.70 47.66 16.66
CA GLU A 21 -21.09 47.10 17.88
C GLU A 21 -22.14 46.52 18.85
N THR A 22 -23.36 47.06 18.84
CA THR A 22 -24.47 46.62 19.69
C THR A 22 -25.04 45.27 19.26
N ASP A 23 -25.09 44.98 17.96
CA ASP A 23 -25.75 43.78 17.42
C ASP A 23 -24.74 42.77 16.86
N ALA A 24 -23.45 43.09 16.89
CA ALA A 24 -22.38 42.25 16.35
C ALA A 24 -22.48 40.81 16.88
N ILE A 25 -22.64 40.65 18.19
CA ILE A 25 -22.67 39.33 18.83
C ILE A 25 -23.83 38.48 18.29
N ASP A 26 -25.01 39.07 18.09
CA ASP A 26 -26.19 38.37 17.60
C ASP A 26 -26.07 38.05 16.11
N LEU A 27 -25.53 38.96 15.31
CA LEU A 27 -25.25 38.74 13.89
C LEU A 27 -24.24 37.59 13.67
N TYR A 28 -23.15 37.57 14.44
CA TYR A 28 -22.21 36.45 14.41
C TYR A 28 -22.82 35.15 14.94
N ARG A 29 -23.70 35.23 15.94
CA ARG A 29 -24.39 34.05 16.47
C ARG A 29 -25.31 33.41 15.44
N GLU A 30 -26.08 34.22 14.72
CA GLU A 30 -26.98 33.76 13.68
C GLU A 30 -26.20 33.15 12.50
N ALA A 31 -25.22 33.86 11.97
CA ALA A 31 -24.42 33.41 10.82
C ALA A 31 -23.62 32.13 11.11
N LEU A 32 -23.23 31.89 12.35
CA LEU A 32 -22.41 30.74 12.75
C LEU A 32 -23.23 29.61 13.35
N SER A 33 -24.55 29.76 13.48
CA SER A 33 -25.44 28.75 14.08
C SER A 33 -25.42 27.40 13.35
N GLU A 34 -25.29 27.43 12.03
CA GLU A 34 -25.25 26.23 11.18
C GLU A 34 -23.84 25.65 11.00
N THR A 35 -22.82 26.34 11.53
CA THR A 35 -21.42 25.93 11.32
C THR A 35 -20.98 24.86 12.32
N PRO A 36 -20.19 23.87 11.88
CA PRO A 36 -19.68 22.83 12.77
C PRO A 36 -18.71 23.38 13.81
N ILE A 37 -18.94 23.01 15.08
CA ILE A 37 -18.18 23.47 16.26
C ILE A 37 -16.67 23.27 16.10
N GLU A 38 -16.25 22.16 15.48
CA GLU A 38 -14.83 21.83 15.33
C GLU A 38 -14.13 22.74 14.30
N GLY A 39 -14.85 23.13 13.23
CA GLY A 39 -14.37 24.14 12.28
C GLY A 39 -14.22 25.51 12.93
N LEU A 40 -15.20 25.90 13.75
CA LEU A 40 -15.13 27.13 14.55
C LEU A 40 -13.93 27.14 15.50
N ARG A 41 -13.66 26.03 16.20
CA ARG A 41 -12.50 25.91 17.10
C ARG A 41 -11.18 26.06 16.34
N LYS A 42 -11.00 25.34 15.23
CA LYS A 42 -9.78 25.43 14.42
C LYS A 42 -9.55 26.84 13.88
N MET A 43 -10.59 27.45 13.32
CA MET A 43 -10.56 28.83 12.86
C MET A 43 -10.18 29.77 14.00
N PHE A 44 -10.79 29.63 15.18
CA PHE A 44 -10.50 30.46 16.34
C PHE A 44 -9.03 30.38 16.78
N PHE A 45 -8.49 29.16 16.89
CA PHE A 45 -7.09 28.95 17.23
C PHE A 45 -6.13 29.52 16.17
N LYS A 46 -6.45 29.33 14.88
CA LYS A 46 -5.67 29.90 13.78
C LYS A 46 -5.71 31.43 13.79
N MET A 47 -6.86 32.04 14.09
CA MET A 47 -7.03 33.48 14.16
C MET A 47 -6.25 34.11 15.31
N LYS A 48 -6.32 33.52 16.51
CA LYS A 48 -5.49 33.95 17.65
C LYS A 48 -3.99 33.86 17.41
N ARG A 49 -3.56 32.92 16.56
CA ARG A 49 -2.14 32.72 16.20
C ARG A 49 -1.69 33.58 15.01
N GLY A 50 -2.58 34.39 14.42
CA GLY A 50 -2.28 35.17 13.22
C GLY A 50 -2.13 34.33 11.95
N GLY A 51 -2.73 33.14 11.91
CA GLY A 51 -2.64 32.21 10.78
C GLY A 51 -3.37 32.65 9.51
N TYR A 52 -4.20 33.69 9.58
CA TYR A 52 -4.89 34.27 8.42
C TYR A 52 -4.32 35.66 8.12
N SER A 53 -3.53 35.76 7.05
CA SER A 53 -2.87 37.00 6.63
C SER A 53 -3.82 38.16 6.32
N LYS A 54 -5.08 37.86 5.96
CA LYS A 54 -6.13 38.85 5.66
C LYS A 54 -6.84 39.40 6.91
N HIS A 55 -6.79 38.70 8.04
CA HIS A 55 -7.59 39.00 9.23
C HIS A 55 -6.69 39.15 10.46
N LEU A 56 -5.70 40.04 10.35
CA LEU A 56 -4.72 40.32 11.41
C LEU A 56 -5.17 41.44 12.36
N ALA A 57 -5.91 42.43 11.86
CA ALA A 57 -6.35 43.61 12.63
C ALA A 57 -7.88 43.68 12.83
N PHE A 58 -8.65 43.02 11.95
CA PHE A 58 -10.11 43.05 11.95
C PHE A 58 -10.67 41.64 11.96
N LEU A 59 -11.79 41.47 12.66
CA LEU A 59 -12.60 40.26 12.59
C LEU A 59 -13.10 40.07 11.14
N PRO A 60 -13.15 38.85 10.59
CA PRO A 60 -13.87 38.59 9.35
C PRO A 60 -15.35 38.94 9.52
N ASN A 61 -16.02 39.39 8.45
CA ASN A 61 -17.47 39.60 8.47
C ASN A 61 -18.22 38.30 8.85
N PRO A 62 -19.45 38.35 9.39
CA PRO A 62 -20.18 37.16 9.83
C PRO A 62 -20.25 36.04 8.77
N SER A 63 -20.56 36.40 7.52
CA SER A 63 -20.60 35.46 6.39
C SER A 63 -19.22 34.90 6.01
N GLU A 64 -18.17 35.72 6.09
CA GLU A 64 -16.79 35.29 5.83
C GLU A 64 -16.30 34.34 6.92
N MET A 65 -16.61 34.64 8.18
CA MET A 65 -16.30 33.79 9.31
C MET A 65 -16.97 32.43 9.18
N ALA A 66 -18.23 32.39 8.75
CA ALA A 66 -18.95 31.15 8.47
C ALA A 66 -18.30 30.35 7.33
N ALA A 67 -17.89 31.02 6.26
CA ALA A 67 -17.21 30.38 5.13
C ALA A 67 -15.85 29.78 5.55
N ILE A 68 -15.04 30.50 6.31
CA ILE A 68 -13.75 30.01 6.82
C ILE A 68 -13.97 28.81 7.74
N ALA A 69 -14.90 28.91 8.71
CA ALA A 69 -15.21 27.81 9.61
C ALA A 69 -15.69 26.55 8.86
N ASN A 70 -16.51 26.71 7.83
CA ASN A 70 -16.97 25.61 6.99
C ASN A 70 -15.82 24.98 6.18
N SER A 71 -14.91 25.79 5.66
CA SER A 71 -13.72 25.31 4.94
C SER A 71 -12.77 24.51 5.83
N GLU A 72 -12.57 24.95 7.08
CA GLU A 72 -11.74 24.24 8.07
C GLU A 72 -12.36 22.91 8.51
N ALA A 73 -13.69 22.81 8.47
CA ALA A 73 -14.42 21.59 8.75
C ALA A 73 -14.50 20.63 7.55
N GLN A 74 -14.04 21.03 6.36
CA GLN A 74 -14.09 20.20 5.16
C GLN A 74 -13.30 18.89 5.34
N SER A 75 -12.12 18.96 5.95
CA SER A 75 -11.32 17.79 6.32
C SER A 75 -12.10 16.74 7.14
N LEU A 76 -12.96 17.18 8.06
CA LEU A 76 -13.77 16.29 8.89
C LEU A 76 -14.92 15.64 8.12
N ARG A 77 -15.46 16.35 7.11
CA ARG A 77 -16.49 15.81 6.21
C ARG A 77 -15.88 14.72 5.33
N GLU A 78 -14.68 14.95 4.82
CA GLU A 78 -13.91 13.98 4.04
C GLU A 78 -13.53 12.75 4.87
N ASP A 79 -13.07 12.95 6.11
CA ASP A 79 -12.75 11.85 7.03
C ASP A 79 -13.99 11.03 7.40
N ARG A 80 -15.12 11.69 7.66
CA ARG A 80 -16.40 10.99 7.89
C ARG A 80 -16.83 10.21 6.65
N GLY A 81 -16.65 10.76 5.45
CA GLY A 81 -16.87 10.08 4.18
C GLY A 81 -16.04 8.81 4.07
N ARG A 82 -14.72 8.92 4.27
CA ARG A 82 -13.78 7.80 4.24
C ARG A 82 -14.13 6.71 5.26
N ILE A 83 -14.49 7.10 6.50
CA ILE A 83 -14.89 6.16 7.55
C ILE A 83 -16.20 5.45 7.18
N SER A 84 -17.17 6.20 6.65
CA SER A 84 -18.46 5.62 6.24
C SER A 84 -18.33 4.65 5.07
N GLU A 85 -17.44 4.96 4.12
CA GLU A 85 -17.14 4.09 2.98
C GLU A 85 -16.43 2.81 3.42
N ARG A 86 -15.42 2.92 4.31
CA ARG A 86 -14.78 1.76 4.93
C ARG A 86 -15.78 0.91 5.71
N ALA A 87 -16.68 1.53 6.46
CA ALA A 87 -17.73 0.82 7.19
C ALA A 87 -18.71 0.11 6.24
N ARG A 88 -19.04 0.73 5.09
CA ARG A 88 -19.86 0.10 4.04
C ARG A 88 -19.15 -1.12 3.46
N MET A 89 -17.87 -1.00 3.09
CA MET A 89 -17.07 -2.11 2.56
C MET A 89 -16.96 -3.27 3.55
N VAL A 90 -16.79 -2.99 4.85
CA VAL A 90 -16.77 -4.03 5.90
C VAL A 90 -18.13 -4.75 5.98
N ARG A 91 -19.25 -4.03 5.92
CA ARG A 91 -20.59 -4.63 5.93
C ARG A 91 -20.85 -5.46 4.67
N GLU A 92 -20.44 -4.95 3.51
CA GLU A 92 -20.59 -5.64 2.23
C GLU A 92 -19.74 -6.93 2.19
N ASN A 93 -18.49 -6.87 2.66
CA ASN A 93 -17.64 -8.05 2.82
C ASN A 93 -18.23 -9.07 3.81
N ALA A 94 -18.84 -8.61 4.91
CA ALA A 94 -19.52 -9.50 5.86
C ALA A 94 -20.76 -10.18 5.24
N GLN A 95 -21.49 -9.49 4.36
CA GLN A 95 -22.65 -10.05 3.64
C GLN A 95 -22.24 -11.02 2.52
N MET A 96 -21.13 -10.75 1.85
CA MET A 96 -20.62 -11.55 0.73
C MET A 96 -20.11 -12.94 1.14
N LYS A 97 -20.09 -13.31 2.43
CA LYS A 97 -19.47 -14.57 2.94
C LYS A 97 -18.09 -14.84 2.32
N THR A 98 -17.39 -13.79 1.85
CA THR A 98 -15.98 -13.93 1.52
C THR A 98 -15.33 -14.29 2.84
N MET A 99 -14.65 -15.43 2.86
CA MET A 99 -13.95 -16.00 4.01
C MET A 99 -12.75 -15.12 4.43
N ALA A 100 -12.94 -13.82 4.56
CA ALA A 100 -11.98 -12.87 5.05
C ALA A 100 -12.07 -12.89 6.58
N GLY A 101 -11.37 -13.82 7.21
CA GLY A 101 -11.14 -13.76 8.66
C GLY A 101 -11.16 -15.07 9.43
N ARG A 102 -11.39 -16.23 8.79
CA ARG A 102 -10.82 -17.46 9.34
C ARG A 102 -9.46 -17.59 8.71
N HIS A 103 -8.41 -17.52 9.52
CA HIS A 103 -7.08 -17.95 9.14
C HIS A 103 -7.22 -19.14 8.19
N ALA A 104 -6.79 -19.00 6.94
CA ALA A 104 -6.53 -20.17 6.13
C ALA A 104 -5.69 -21.09 7.03
N PRO A 105 -6.09 -22.35 7.25
CA PRO A 105 -5.36 -23.23 8.16
C PRO A 105 -3.89 -23.15 7.75
N LEU A 106 -3.03 -22.76 8.69
CA LEU A 106 -1.60 -22.60 8.43
C LEU A 106 -1.13 -23.90 7.78
N LYS A 107 -0.81 -23.83 6.49
CA LYS A 107 -0.42 -25.01 5.73
C LYS A 107 0.92 -25.47 6.30
N ASP A 108 0.94 -26.66 6.89
CA ASP A 108 2.18 -27.25 7.35
C ASP A 108 3.08 -27.51 6.14
N ILE A 109 4.18 -26.76 6.10
CA ILE A 109 5.13 -26.75 4.99
C ILE A 109 5.88 -28.09 4.95
N VAL A 110 6.14 -28.68 6.12
CA VAL A 110 6.81 -29.99 6.22
C VAL A 110 5.89 -31.06 5.64
N THR A 111 4.62 -31.09 6.07
CA THR A 111 3.63 -32.03 5.55
C THR A 111 3.42 -31.86 4.03
N SER A 112 3.44 -30.61 3.55
CA SER A 112 3.34 -30.34 2.11
C SER A 112 4.53 -30.87 1.32
N ALA A 113 5.73 -30.75 1.89
CA ALA A 113 6.96 -31.20 1.27
C ALA A 113 7.10 -32.74 1.30
N THR A 114 6.66 -33.41 2.38
CA THR A 114 6.63 -34.89 2.43
C THR A 114 5.66 -35.46 1.42
N ILE A 115 4.44 -34.91 1.32
CA ILE A 115 3.48 -35.30 0.27
C ILE A 115 4.10 -35.11 -1.11
N ARG A 116 4.82 -34.00 -1.32
CA ARG A 116 5.49 -33.75 -2.60
C ARG A 116 6.61 -34.75 -2.89
N ALA A 117 7.38 -35.18 -1.89
CA ALA A 117 8.39 -36.21 -2.04
C ALA A 117 7.77 -37.56 -2.45
N ASP A 118 6.65 -37.94 -1.83
CA ASP A 118 5.89 -39.14 -2.19
C ASP A 118 5.34 -39.06 -3.62
N GLU A 119 4.80 -37.90 -4.02
CA GLU A 119 4.36 -37.66 -5.40
C GLU A 119 5.51 -37.82 -6.41
N LEU A 120 6.68 -37.25 -6.11
CA LEU A 120 7.86 -37.35 -6.97
C LEU A 120 8.30 -38.80 -7.12
N SER A 121 8.38 -39.54 -6.02
CA SER A 121 8.71 -40.98 -6.03
C SER A 121 7.76 -41.78 -6.92
N ARG A 122 6.44 -41.52 -6.84
CA ARG A 122 5.43 -42.19 -7.67
C ARG A 122 5.56 -41.89 -9.16
N VAL A 123 6.03 -40.70 -9.52
CA VAL A 123 6.25 -40.27 -10.91
C VAL A 123 7.57 -40.81 -11.47
N GLY A 124 8.36 -41.53 -10.66
CA GLY A 124 9.65 -42.10 -11.07
C GLY A 124 10.83 -41.16 -10.90
N TRP A 125 10.66 -40.05 -10.19
CA TRP A 125 11.79 -39.27 -9.71
C TRP A 125 12.51 -40.06 -8.61
N TYR A 126 13.82 -39.90 -8.54
CA TYR A 126 14.63 -40.59 -7.54
C TYR A 126 15.26 -39.60 -6.57
N PHE A 127 15.32 -40.03 -5.31
CA PHE A 127 16.00 -39.30 -4.26
C PHE A 127 17.51 -39.34 -4.52
N VAL A 128 18.15 -38.17 -4.44
CA VAL A 128 19.60 -38.02 -4.68
C VAL A 128 20.35 -38.00 -3.36
N GLU A 129 20.04 -37.02 -2.49
CA GLU A 129 20.82 -36.73 -1.29
C GLU A 129 20.03 -35.84 -0.32
N LYS A 130 20.36 -35.91 0.98
CA LYS A 130 19.88 -34.95 1.98
C LYS A 130 20.79 -33.73 2.02
N CYS A 131 20.18 -32.56 2.02
CA CYS A 131 20.85 -31.27 2.02
C CYS A 131 20.33 -30.43 3.20
N PRO A 132 21.19 -30.08 4.18
CA PRO A 132 20.75 -29.45 5.42
C PRO A 132 20.38 -27.97 5.27
N SER A 133 20.78 -27.31 4.18
CA SER A 133 20.51 -25.88 3.96
C SER A 133 20.42 -25.51 2.49
N GLN A 134 19.76 -24.38 2.22
CA GLN A 134 19.66 -23.83 0.86
C GLN A 134 21.03 -23.43 0.28
N GLU A 135 21.95 -22.97 1.11
CA GLU A 135 23.32 -22.64 0.68
C GLU A 135 24.08 -23.89 0.22
N SER A 136 23.92 -25.00 0.97
CA SER A 136 24.48 -26.30 0.62
C SER A 136 23.91 -26.81 -0.71
N TRP A 137 22.61 -26.56 -0.97
CA TRP A 137 21.95 -26.88 -2.24
C TRP A 137 22.59 -26.13 -3.41
N VAL A 138 22.77 -24.80 -3.29
CA VAL A 138 23.36 -23.99 -4.37
C VAL A 138 24.78 -24.47 -4.70
N ASN A 139 25.58 -24.78 -3.68
CA ASN A 139 26.91 -25.33 -3.87
C ASN A 139 26.88 -26.72 -4.50
N ARG A 140 25.90 -27.56 -4.14
CA ARG A 140 25.74 -28.89 -4.71
C ARG A 140 25.28 -28.85 -6.17
N ALA A 141 24.39 -27.93 -6.53
CA ALA A 141 23.94 -27.71 -7.90
C ALA A 141 25.10 -27.31 -8.82
N LYS A 142 26.02 -26.47 -8.34
CA LYS A 142 27.25 -26.10 -9.07
C LYS A 142 28.20 -27.28 -9.29
N LYS A 143 28.20 -28.28 -8.41
CA LYS A 143 29.06 -29.48 -8.49
C LYS A 143 28.54 -30.55 -9.44
N GLY A 144 27.43 -30.32 -10.13
CA GLY A 144 26.85 -31.27 -11.09
C GLY A 144 25.76 -32.13 -10.45
N LEU A 145 24.51 -31.66 -10.59
CA LEU A 145 23.30 -32.44 -10.34
C LEU A 145 22.60 -32.73 -11.68
N PRO A 146 21.79 -33.79 -11.75
CA PRO A 146 20.95 -34.04 -12.90
C PRO A 146 20.13 -32.80 -13.29
N THR A 147 20.04 -32.51 -14.57
CA THR A 147 19.29 -31.35 -15.07
C THR A 147 17.82 -31.47 -14.67
N GLY A 148 17.30 -30.44 -14.01
CA GLY A 148 15.92 -30.42 -13.51
C GLY A 148 15.75 -30.98 -12.09
N SER A 149 16.84 -31.26 -11.36
CA SER A 149 16.75 -31.57 -9.93
C SER A 149 16.07 -30.46 -9.13
N VAL A 150 15.27 -30.86 -8.13
CA VAL A 150 14.50 -29.96 -7.26
C VAL A 150 14.91 -30.19 -5.80
N PHE A 151 14.96 -29.10 -5.03
CA PHE A 151 15.22 -29.12 -3.61
C PHE A 151 13.94 -28.86 -2.81
N LEU A 152 13.53 -29.86 -2.01
CA LEU A 152 12.43 -29.76 -1.06
C LEU A 152 12.98 -29.20 0.26
N TRP A 153 13.13 -27.88 0.32
CA TRP A 153 13.80 -27.17 1.40
C TRP A 153 13.24 -27.45 2.81
N ALA A 154 11.93 -27.67 2.92
CA ALA A 154 11.28 -27.89 4.22
C ALA A 154 11.64 -29.24 4.87
N ILE A 155 12.12 -30.21 4.07
CA ILE A 155 12.58 -31.53 4.54
C ILE A 155 14.07 -31.75 4.25
N GLY A 156 14.73 -30.81 3.57
CA GLY A 156 16.14 -30.90 3.26
C GLY A 156 16.47 -32.02 2.27
N GLU A 157 15.65 -32.26 1.25
CA GLU A 157 15.84 -33.38 0.31
C GLU A 157 15.99 -32.91 -1.13
N ILE A 158 16.91 -33.54 -1.87
CA ILE A 158 17.12 -33.30 -3.30
C ILE A 158 16.56 -34.48 -4.09
N TRP A 159 15.73 -34.15 -5.08
CA TRP A 159 15.10 -35.11 -5.98
C TRP A 159 15.49 -34.82 -7.42
N ALA A 160 15.80 -35.87 -8.19
CA ALA A 160 16.15 -35.77 -9.60
C ALA A 160 15.07 -36.43 -10.47
N PRO A 161 14.81 -35.88 -11.67
CA PRO A 161 13.91 -36.52 -12.61
C PRO A 161 14.50 -37.85 -13.08
N PRO A 162 13.67 -38.83 -13.46
CA PRO A 162 14.15 -40.02 -14.14
C PRO A 162 14.96 -39.58 -15.35
N SER A 163 16.14 -40.17 -15.55
CA SER A 163 17.07 -39.82 -16.62
C SER A 163 16.31 -39.66 -17.93
N ARG A 164 16.19 -38.43 -18.43
CA ARG A 164 15.72 -38.19 -19.80
C ARG A 164 16.75 -38.88 -20.70
N PRO A 165 16.36 -39.76 -21.65
CA PRO A 165 17.31 -40.22 -22.66
C PRO A 165 17.91 -38.96 -23.28
N ALA A 166 19.24 -38.87 -23.27
CA ALA A 166 19.96 -37.75 -23.84
C ALA A 166 19.38 -37.51 -25.24
N LEU A 167 18.74 -36.35 -25.43
CA LEU A 167 18.50 -35.85 -26.78
C LEU A 167 19.90 -35.77 -27.38
N GLN A 168 20.21 -36.67 -28.32
CA GLN A 168 21.35 -36.52 -29.21
C GLN A 168 21.29 -35.09 -29.72
N GLU A 169 22.25 -34.26 -29.30
CA GLU A 169 22.50 -33.02 -30.01
C GLU A 169 22.75 -33.42 -31.47
N PRO A 170 22.05 -32.84 -32.44
CA PRO A 170 22.34 -33.13 -33.83
C PRO A 170 23.79 -32.72 -34.09
N GLU A 171 24.64 -33.70 -34.45
CA GLU A 171 25.96 -33.44 -35.00
C GLU A 171 25.78 -32.47 -36.16
N ILE A 172 26.21 -31.23 -35.98
CA ILE A 172 26.31 -30.26 -37.06
C ILE A 172 27.37 -30.82 -38.00
N PRO A 173 27.05 -31.14 -39.27
CA PRO A 173 28.04 -31.59 -40.22
C PRO A 173 29.08 -30.50 -40.38
N ASN A 174 30.33 -30.86 -40.12
CA ASN A 174 31.49 -30.01 -40.32
C ASN A 174 31.73 -29.91 -41.84
N GLU A 175 31.00 -29.01 -42.51
CA GLU A 175 31.31 -28.66 -43.89
C GLU A 175 32.64 -27.92 -43.90
N GLY A 176 33.66 -28.62 -44.36
CA GLY A 176 35.00 -28.10 -44.55
C GLY A 176 34.95 -26.90 -45.50
N PHE A 177 35.50 -25.78 -45.04
CA PHE A 177 35.93 -24.72 -45.93
C PHE A 177 37.11 -25.25 -46.75
N GLU A 178 36.81 -25.80 -47.93
CA GLU A 178 37.80 -26.02 -48.98
C GLU A 178 38.36 -24.68 -49.43
N THR A 179 39.67 -24.55 -49.26
CA THR A 179 40.51 -23.51 -49.84
C THR A 179 40.47 -23.60 -51.36
N ALA A 180 39.86 -22.62 -52.02
CA ALA A 180 40.03 -22.42 -53.45
C ALA A 180 41.21 -21.47 -53.68
N ASP A 181 42.35 -22.05 -54.02
CA ASP A 181 43.41 -21.37 -54.77
C ASP A 181 42.81 -20.80 -56.06
N GLN A 182 43.07 -19.52 -56.32
CA GLN A 182 42.82 -18.90 -57.62
C GLN A 182 44.14 -18.29 -58.12
N GLU A 183 44.93 -19.12 -58.79
CA GLU A 183 45.87 -18.67 -59.81
C GLU A 183 45.08 -18.22 -61.05
N HIS A 184 45.29 -16.98 -61.49
CA HIS A 184 45.34 -16.67 -62.92
C HIS A 184 46.10 -15.35 -63.18
N ALA A 185 47.31 -15.53 -63.68
CA ALA A 185 47.94 -14.81 -64.80
C ALA A 185 47.84 -13.27 -64.91
N ALA A 186 49.00 -12.62 -64.78
CA ALA A 186 49.50 -11.64 -65.76
C ALA A 186 51.04 -11.74 -65.84
#